data_AF-A0A8T7DTF3-F1
#
_entry.id   AF-A0A8T7DTF3-F1
#
_cell.length_a   1.000
_cell.length_b   1.000
_cell.length_c   1.000
_cell.angle_alpha   90.00
_cell.angle_beta   90.00
_cell.angle_gamma   90.00
#
_symmetry.space_group_name_H-M   'P 1'
#
loop_
_entity.id
_entity.type
_entity.pdbx_description
1 polymer ?
#
loop_
_entity_poly.entity_id
_entity_poly.type
_entity_poly.pdbx_seq_one_letter_code
_entity_poly.pdbx_strand_id
1 'polypeptide(L)' 'NDGHLVEVLSLKDLFDPFNSEIVGRLHYGEELQDPDKFGKDNLQFQSGEELPACWIDPHYRDDEIKRTG' A
#
# COMPACT_ATOMS: atom_id res chain seq x y z
N ASN A 1 4.69 -12.38 4.24
CA ASN A 1 4.74 -11.27 5.19
C ASN A 1 5.64 -11.68 6.35
N ASP A 2 6.85 -11.14 6.39
CA ASP A 2 7.91 -11.39 7.37
C ASP A 2 7.77 -10.52 8.63
N GLY A 3 6.81 -9.59 8.62
CA GLY A 3 6.43 -8.77 9.79
C GLY A 3 7.35 -7.56 10.02
N HIS A 4 8.20 -7.24 9.05
CA HIS A 4 9.07 -6.07 9.11
C HIS A 4 8.30 -4.80 8.78
N LEU A 5 8.72 -3.68 9.39
CA LEU A 5 8.10 -2.39 9.14
C LEU A 5 8.68 -1.75 7.89
N VAL A 6 7.81 -1.18 7.07
CA VAL A 6 8.17 -0.41 5.89
C VAL A 6 7.77 1.03 6.11
N GLU A 7 8.75 1.93 6.11
CA GLU A 7 8.51 3.37 6.05
C GLU A 7 8.18 3.75 4.60
N VAL A 8 7.03 4.39 4.38
CA VAL A 8 6.60 4.83 3.06
C VAL A 8 7.23 6.18 2.74
N LEU A 9 8.04 6.24 1.67
CA LEU A 9 8.77 7.46 1.30
C LEU A 9 7.94 8.40 0.41
N SER A 10 6.85 7.90 -0.18
CA SER A 10 5.93 8.66 -1.03
C SER A 10 4.48 8.28 -0.75
N LEU A 11 3.76 9.15 -0.04
CA LEU A 11 2.33 8.95 0.23
C LEU A 11 1.48 9.03 -1.05
N LYS A 12 1.95 9.76 -2.06
CA LYS A 12 1.26 9.81 -3.36
C LYS A 12 1.20 8.42 -3.98
N ASP A 13 2.32 7.69 -3.96
CA ASP A 13 2.38 6.34 -4.51
C ASP A 13 1.51 5.38 -3.69
N LEU A 14 1.42 5.58 -2.38
CA LEU A 14 0.55 4.80 -1.50
C LEU A 14 -0.94 4.98 -1.83
N PHE A 15 -1.38 6.22 -2.05
CA PHE A 15 -2.81 6.50 -2.27
C PHE A 15 -3.26 6.33 -3.72
N ASP A 16 -2.33 6.32 -4.69
CA ASP A 16 -2.66 6.17 -6.11
C ASP A 16 -3.10 4.74 -6.45
N PRO A 17 -4.39 4.49 -6.75
CA PRO A 17 -4.86 3.14 -7.04
C PRO A 17 -4.34 2.57 -8.38
N PHE A 18 -3.79 3.41 -9.26
CA PHE A 18 -3.17 2.96 -10.51
C PHE A 18 -1.71 2.55 -10.33
N ASN A 19 -1.13 2.83 -9.17
CA ASN A 19 0.21 2.39 -8.82
C ASN A 19 0.13 1.19 -7.87
N SER A 20 0.58 0.02 -8.32
CA SER A 20 0.60 -1.22 -7.53
C SER A 20 1.77 -1.31 -6.56
N GLU A 21 2.75 -0.42 -6.67
CA GLU A 21 3.99 -0.43 -5.89
C GLU A 21 4.16 0.89 -5.13
N ILE A 22 4.83 0.83 -3.97
CA ILE A 22 5.31 2.02 -3.26
C ILE A 22 6.82 1.96 -3.12
N VAL A 23 7.45 3.13 -3.03
CA VAL A 23 8.85 3.23 -2.62
C VAL A 23 8.89 3.36 -1.10
N GLY A 24 9.58 2.44 -0.46
CA GLY A 24 9.65 2.36 1.00
C GLY A 24 11.05 2.00 1.49
N ARG A 25 11.22 2.01 2.80
CA ARG A 25 12.44 1.58 3.47
C ARG A 25 12.12 0.55 4.53
N LEU A 26 12.75 -0.62 4.47
CA LEU A 26 12.63 -1.64 5.50
C LEU A 26 13.37 -1.19 6.76
N HIS A 27 12.66 -1.26 7.89
CA HIS A 27 13.23 -1.08 9.21
C HIS A 27 13.53 -2.47 9.78
N TYR A 28 14.73 -2.97 9.45
CA TYR A 28 15.25 -4.25 9.94
C TYR A 28 16.74 -4.14 10.22
N GLY A 29 17.19 -4.71 11.34
CA GLY A 29 18.57 -4.57 11.82
C GLY A 29 18.87 -3.20 12.44
N GLU A 30 20.15 -2.88 12.59
CA GLU A 30 20.62 -1.62 13.20
C GLU A 30 20.90 -0.52 12.15
N GLU A 31 20.96 -0.87 10.86
CA GLU A 31 21.28 0.04 9.77
C GLU A 31 20.03 0.43 8.95
N LEU A 32 19.97 1.70 8.53
CA LEU A 32 18.98 2.18 7.56
C LEU A 32 19.23 1.51 6.21
N GLN A 33 18.30 0.65 5.80
CA GLN A 33 18.34 -0.01 4.49
C GLN A 33 18.10 1.00 3.36
N ASP A 34 18.55 0.72 2.15
CA ASP A 34 18.24 1.57 1.00
C ASP A 34 16.74 1.55 0.63
N PRO A 35 16.24 2.59 -0.05
CA PRO A 35 14.89 2.58 -0.61
C PRO A 35 14.70 1.40 -1.57
N ASP A 36 13.58 0.70 -1.45
CA ASP A 36 13.17 -0.37 -2.36
C ASP A 36 11.69 -0.25 -2.70
N LYS A 37 11.24 -1.04 -3.68
CA LYS A 37 9.86 -1.12 -4.10
C LYS A 37 9.12 -2.26 -3.40
N PHE A 38 7.93 -1.95 -2.91
CA PHE A 38 7.06 -2.90 -2.23
C PHE A 38 5.71 -2.96 -2.93
N GLY A 39 5.24 -4.17 -3.25
CA GLY A 39 3.89 -4.38 -3.75
C GLY A 39 2.86 -4.07 -2.66
N LYS A 40 1.82 -3.32 -3.01
CA LYS A 40 0.74 -2.95 -2.07
C LYS A 40 -0.02 -4.16 -1.54
N ASP A 41 -0.08 -5.24 -2.30
CA ASP A 41 -0.63 -6.55 -1.94
C ASP A 41 0.15 -7.26 -0.81
N ASN A 42 1.39 -6.87 -0.58
CA ASN A 42 2.26 -7.39 0.46
C ASN A 42 2.29 -6.52 1.72
N LEU A 43 1.52 -5.43 1.77
CA LEU A 43 1.49 -4.47 2.87
C LEU A 43 0.16 -4.54 3.63
N GLN A 44 0.26 -4.36 4.95
CA GLN A 44 -0.87 -4.23 5.85
C GLN A 44 -0.51 -3.22 6.94
N PHE A 45 -1.51 -2.64 7.58
CA PHE A 45 -1.30 -1.85 8.78
C PHE A 45 -0.80 -2.72 9.94
N GLN A 46 -0.10 -2.11 10.88
CA GLN A 46 0.35 -2.77 12.12
C GLN A 46 -0.81 -3.31 12.97
N SER A 47 -2.04 -2.81 12.74
CA SER A 47 -3.28 -3.34 13.34
C SER A 47 -3.70 -4.69 12.77
N GLY A 48 -3.16 -5.10 11.61
CA GLY A 48 -3.61 -6.28 10.87
C GLY A 48 -4.55 -5.98 9.71
N GLU A 49 -4.99 -4.74 9.56
CA GLU A 49 -5.91 -4.33 8.48
C GLU A 49 -5.17 -4.23 7.14
N GLU A 50 -5.82 -4.70 6.08
CA GLU A 50 -5.34 -4.51 4.71
C GLU A 50 -5.40 -3.02 4.31
N LEU A 51 -4.72 -2.68 3.21
CA LEU A 51 -4.83 -1.35 2.65
C LEU A 51 -6.27 -1.08 2.18
N PRO A 52 -6.75 0.18 2.26
CA PRO A 52 -8.07 0.54 1.76
C PRO A 52 -8.23 0.18 0.28
N ALA A 53 -9.37 -0.41 -0.09
CA ALA A 53 -9.67 -0.78 -1.48
C ALA A 53 -9.47 0.38 -2.47
N CYS A 54 -9.80 1.61 -2.06
CA CYS A 54 -9.63 2.81 -2.87
C CYS A 54 -8.19 3.21 -3.17
N TRP A 55 -7.20 2.57 -2.55
CA TRP A 55 -5.76 2.79 -2.78
C TRP A 55 -5.11 1.69 -3.63
N ILE A 56 -5.85 0.61 -3.90
CA ILE A 56 -5.36 -0.59 -4.62
C ILE A 56 -6.19 -0.91 -5.86
N ASP A 57 -7.44 -0.44 -5.93
CA ASP A 57 -8.35 -0.70 -7.03
C ASP A 57 -9.05 0.60 -7.49
N PRO A 58 -8.79 1.07 -8.72
CA PRO A 58 -9.44 2.27 -9.24
C PRO A 58 -10.95 2.06 -9.50
N HIS A 59 -11.42 0.82 -9.56
CA HIS A 59 -12.79 0.43 -9.85
C HIS A 59 -13.59 0.02 -8.60
N TYR A 60 -13.07 0.25 -7.38
CA TYR A 60 -13.68 -0.24 -6.13
C TYR A 60 -15.13 0.23 -5.88
N ARG A 61 -15.61 1.29 -6.57
CA ARG A 61 -16.99 1.83 -6.48
C ARG A 61 -17.83 1.64 -7.73
N ASP A 62 -17.35 0.96 -8.76
CA ASP A 62 -18.07 0.82 -10.02
C ASP A 62 -19.46 0.18 -9.83
N ASP A 63 -19.59 -0.70 -8.83
CA ASP A 63 -20.86 -1.36 -8.50
C ASP A 63 -21.84 -0.49 -7.69
N GLU A 64 -21.37 0.56 -7.02
CA GLU A 64 -22.24 1.55 -6.36
C GLU A 64 -22.98 2.39 -7.39
N ILE A 65 -22.30 2.79 -8.47
CA ILE A 65 -22.86 3.60 -9.56
C ILE A 65 -23.99 2.85 -10.28
N LYS A 66 -23.83 1.53 -10.50
CA LYS A 66 -24.84 0.69 -11.17
C LYS A 66 -26.13 0.52 -10.38
N ARG A 67 -26.12 0.73 -9.06
CA ARG A 67 -27.29 0.53 -8.18
C ARG A 67 -28.18 1.76 -8.04
N THR A 68 -27.66 2.93 -8.36
CA THR A 68 -28.37 4.22 -8.20
C THR A 68 -28.88 4.83 -9.52
N GLY A 69 -28.60 4.19 -10.66
CA GLY A 69 -29.10 4.56 -11.99
C GLY A 69 -30.22 3.65 -12.44
#